data_AF-A0A927PFK7-F1
#
_entry.id   AF-A0A927PFK7-F1
#
_cell.length_a   1.000
_cell.length_b   1.000
_cell.length_c   1.000
_cell.angle_alpha   90.00
_cell.angle_beta   90.00
_cell.angle_gamma   90.00
#
_symmetry.space_group_name_H-M   'P 1'
#
loop_
_entity.id
_entity.type
_entity.pdbx_description
1 polymer ?
#
loop_
_entity_poly.entity_id
_entity_poly.type
_entity_poly.pdbx_seq_one_letter_code
_entity_poly.pdbx_strand_id
1 'polypeptide(L)'
;MSIVKKSFGKLPDGREADLYVLTNNSGASVEITNYGGIIRAINVPDKAGKIGNVVLGYNDVAGYCPTTGYLGALIGRVGNRIANGECTLKGVKLTLAKNENGITHLHGGNVGFNEKLWDVTPIEGICED
;
A
#
# COMPACT_ATOMS: atom_id res chain seq x y z
N MET A 1 -20.07 5.58 -11.36
CA MET A 1 -18.88 5.12 -10.59
C MET A 1 -18.42 3.81 -11.19
N SER A 2 -17.12 3.50 -11.16
CA SER A 2 -16.58 2.29 -11.77
C SER A 2 -15.33 1.79 -11.06
N ILE A 3 -15.09 0.48 -11.12
CA ILE A 3 -13.83 -0.15 -10.72
C ILE A 3 -13.24 -0.84 -11.94
N VAL A 4 -12.04 -0.46 -12.35
CA VAL A 4 -11.34 -1.06 -13.49
C VAL A 4 -10.04 -1.70 -13.02
N LYS A 5 -9.85 -2.97 -13.34
CA LYS A 5 -8.60 -3.71 -13.13
C LYS A 5 -7.69 -3.59 -14.35
N LYS A 6 -6.39 -3.33 -14.13
CA LYS A 6 -5.34 -3.28 -15.15
C LYS A 6 -4.09 -4.01 -14.65
N SER A 7 -3.24 -4.50 -15.56
CA SER A 7 -1.92 -4.97 -15.15
C SER A 7 -1.06 -3.81 -14.66
N PHE A 8 -0.30 -4.01 -13.59
CA PHE A 8 0.67 -3.06 -13.03
C PHE A 8 2.13 -3.50 -13.19
N GLY A 9 2.35 -4.60 -13.90
CA GLY A 9 3.66 -5.20 -14.13
C GLY A 9 3.89 -6.46 -13.30
N LYS A 10 5.16 -6.86 -13.20
CA LYS A 10 5.58 -8.10 -12.54
C LYS A 10 6.55 -7.81 -11.40
N LEU A 11 6.42 -8.57 -10.32
CA LEU A 11 7.38 -8.61 -9.23
C LEU A 11 8.69 -9.28 -9.69
N PRO A 12 9.81 -9.10 -8.98
CA PRO A 12 11.09 -9.73 -9.31
C PRO A 12 11.03 -11.27 -9.39
N ASP A 13 10.10 -11.89 -8.68
CA ASP A 13 9.88 -13.34 -8.71
C ASP A 13 8.89 -13.81 -9.79
N GLY A 14 8.45 -12.89 -10.67
CA GLY A 14 7.60 -13.19 -11.82
C GLY A 14 6.11 -13.16 -11.56
N ARG A 15 5.65 -13.01 -10.30
CA ARG A 15 4.23 -12.84 -9.98
C ARG A 15 3.68 -11.55 -10.57
N GLU A 16 2.43 -11.56 -11.02
CA GLU A 16 1.78 -10.40 -11.62
C GLU A 16 1.14 -9.52 -10.53
N ALA A 17 1.32 -8.21 -10.66
CA ALA A 17 0.64 -7.21 -9.84
C ALA A 17 -0.42 -6.50 -10.67
N ASP A 18 -1.52 -6.16 -10.01
CA ASP A 18 -2.70 -5.55 -10.60
C ASP A 18 -2.93 -4.17 -10.00
N LEU A 19 -3.41 -3.23 -10.83
CA LEU A 19 -3.85 -1.91 -10.44
C LEU A 19 -5.38 -1.81 -10.57
N TYR A 20 -6.03 -1.36 -9.52
CA TYR A 20 -7.46 -1.13 -9.43
C TYR A 20 -7.71 0.37 -9.46
N VAL A 21 -8.47 0.83 -10.45
CA VAL A 21 -8.81 2.25 -10.64
C VAL A 21 -10.27 2.45 -10.28
N LEU A 22 -10.51 3.12 -9.17
CA LEU A 22 -11.85 3.46 -8.68
C LEU A 22 -12.15 4.89 -9.12
N THR A 23 -13.22 5.11 -9.88
CA THR A 23 -13.60 6.44 -10.38
C THR A 23 -15.02 6.80 -9.96
N ASN A 24 -15.18 8.00 -9.38
CA ASN A 24 -16.48 8.49 -8.96
C ASN A 24 -17.21 9.24 -10.10
N ASN A 25 -18.43 9.75 -9.85
CA ASN A 25 -19.23 10.44 -10.87
C ASN A 25 -18.69 11.83 -11.25
N SER A 26 -17.84 12.44 -10.44
CA SER A 26 -17.21 13.73 -10.74
C SER A 26 -15.89 13.61 -11.49
N GLY A 27 -15.46 12.38 -11.82
CA GLY A 27 -14.20 12.10 -12.52
C GLY A 27 -12.97 12.06 -11.62
N ALA A 28 -13.12 12.21 -10.30
CA ALA A 28 -12.05 11.93 -9.36
C ALA A 28 -11.82 10.42 -9.26
N SER A 29 -10.56 10.01 -9.09
CA SER A 29 -10.19 8.60 -9.07
C SER A 29 -9.08 8.28 -8.08
N VAL A 30 -9.08 7.06 -7.57
CA VAL A 30 -7.97 6.49 -6.80
C VAL A 30 -7.45 5.24 -7.50
N GLU A 31 -6.12 5.09 -7.57
CA GLU A 31 -5.44 3.93 -8.13
C GLU A 31 -4.76 3.15 -6.99
N ILE A 32 -5.13 1.89 -6.80
CA ILE A 32 -4.64 1.02 -5.72
C ILE A 32 -4.07 -0.26 -6.33
N THR A 33 -2.83 -0.62 -5.99
CA THR A 33 -2.26 -1.90 -6.42
C THR A 33 -2.47 -2.99 -5.36
N ASN A 34 -2.64 -4.24 -5.80
CA ASN A 34 -2.69 -5.38 -4.89
C ASN A 34 -1.32 -5.74 -4.29
N TYR A 35 -0.23 -5.18 -4.82
CA TYR A 35 1.08 -5.26 -4.16
C TYR A 35 1.17 -4.20 -3.06
N GLY A 36 1.37 -4.65 -1.82
CA GLY A 36 1.50 -3.80 -0.65
C GLY A 36 0.25 -2.98 -0.29
N GLY A 37 -0.89 -3.21 -0.96
CA GLY A 37 -2.08 -2.38 -0.84
C GLY A 37 -1.82 -0.90 -1.13
N ILE A 38 -0.87 -0.61 -2.02
CA ILE A 38 -0.34 0.74 -2.21
C ILE A 38 -1.34 1.62 -2.97
N ILE A 39 -1.63 2.81 -2.42
CA ILE A 39 -2.23 3.91 -3.18
C ILE A 39 -1.17 4.51 -4.09
N ARG A 40 -1.30 4.30 -5.40
CA ARG A 40 -0.37 4.79 -6.42
C ARG A 40 -0.68 6.20 -6.87
N ALA A 41 -1.96 6.55 -6.98
CA ALA A 41 -2.41 7.89 -7.37
C ALA A 41 -3.76 8.24 -6.75
N ILE A 42 -3.95 9.54 -6.48
CA ILE A 42 -5.23 10.15 -6.13
C ILE A 42 -5.41 11.31 -7.09
N ASN A 43 -6.27 11.15 -8.09
CA ASN A 43 -6.53 12.14 -9.12
C ASN A 43 -7.79 12.93 -8.77
N VAL A 44 -7.66 14.23 -8.54
CA VAL A 44 -8.77 15.11 -8.12
C VAL A 44 -8.78 16.41 -8.92
N PRO A 45 -9.95 17.04 -9.13
CA PRO A 45 -10.04 18.32 -9.83
C PRO A 45 -9.53 19.47 -8.96
N ASP A 46 -8.80 20.41 -9.58
CA ASP A 46 -8.52 21.71 -9.00
C ASP A 46 -9.70 22.68 -9.14
N LYS A 47 -9.52 23.95 -8.73
CA LYS A 47 -10.56 25.00 -8.82
C LYS A 47 -11.06 25.28 -10.25
N ALA A 48 -10.30 24.90 -11.28
CA ALA A 48 -10.65 25.06 -12.69
C ALA A 48 -11.18 23.75 -13.29
N GLY A 49 -11.36 22.70 -12.49
CA GLY A 49 -11.79 21.38 -12.94
C GLY A 49 -10.68 20.54 -13.57
N LYS A 50 -9.42 20.98 -13.53
CA LYS A 50 -8.30 20.22 -14.08
C LYS A 50 -7.91 19.10 -13.12
N ILE A 51 -7.95 17.86 -13.60
CA ILE A 51 -7.57 16.69 -12.82
C ILE A 51 -6.04 16.63 -12.66
N GLY A 52 -5.57 16.40 -11.44
CA GLY A 52 -4.16 16.17 -11.12
C GLY A 52 -3.97 15.14 -10.00
N ASN A 53 -2.84 14.42 -10.05
CA ASN A 53 -2.44 13.50 -8.99
C ASN A 53 -1.86 14.29 -7.79
N VAL A 54 -2.30 13.96 -6.58
CA VAL A 54 -1.89 14.66 -5.33
C VAL A 54 -1.03 13.81 -4.38
N VAL A 55 -0.61 12.60 -4.79
CA VAL A 55 0.28 11.74 -3.99
C VAL A 55 1.56 11.36 -4.75
N LEU A 56 2.62 11.06 -4.02
CA LEU A 56 3.86 10.53 -4.59
C LEU A 56 3.70 9.04 -4.92
N GLY A 57 4.31 8.60 -6.01
CA GLY A 57 4.29 7.21 -6.42
C GLY A 57 5.17 6.94 -7.65
N TYR A 58 5.25 5.66 -8.01
CA TYR A 58 5.96 5.20 -9.20
C TYR A 58 4.97 4.82 -10.32
N ASN A 59 5.50 4.59 -11.52
CA ASN A 59 4.69 4.27 -12.70
C ASN A 59 4.30 2.79 -12.80
N ASP A 60 5.06 1.89 -12.18
CA ASP A 60 4.85 0.44 -12.22
C ASP A 60 5.26 -0.21 -10.90
N VAL A 61 4.94 -1.50 -10.75
CA VAL A 61 5.25 -2.25 -9.52
C VAL A 61 6.75 -2.42 -9.28
N ALA A 62 7.57 -2.39 -10.33
CA ALA A 62 9.02 -2.56 -10.21
C ALA A 62 9.64 -1.37 -9.46
N GLY A 63 9.12 -0.16 -9.64
CA GLY A 63 9.50 1.01 -8.85
C GLY A 63 9.24 0.89 -7.35
N TYR A 64 8.31 0.02 -6.95
CA TYR A 64 8.00 -0.28 -5.55
C TYR A 64 8.73 -1.52 -5.01
N CYS A 65 9.66 -2.13 -5.75
CA CYS A 65 10.35 -3.35 -5.34
C CYS A 65 11.86 -3.11 -5.10
N PRO A 66 12.37 -3.18 -3.85
CA PRO A 66 11.62 -3.27 -2.60
C PRO A 66 10.91 -1.96 -2.27
N THR A 67 9.94 -2.00 -1.36
CA THR A 67 9.09 -0.84 -1.04
C THR A 67 9.89 0.16 -0.22
N THR A 68 10.63 1.05 -0.86
CA THR A 68 11.40 2.11 -0.18
C THR A 68 10.50 3.31 0.15
N GLY A 69 10.61 3.83 1.37
CA GLY A 69 9.86 5.02 1.81
C GLY A 69 8.37 4.83 2.07
N TYR A 70 7.82 3.62 1.91
CA TYR A 70 6.43 3.27 2.25
C TYR A 70 5.35 4.13 1.56
N LEU A 71 5.66 4.70 0.39
CA LEU A 71 4.76 5.61 -0.32
C LEU A 71 3.41 4.94 -0.61
N GLY A 72 2.36 5.44 0.04
CA GLY A 72 0.98 4.96 -0.12
C GLY A 72 0.73 3.53 0.40
N ALA A 73 1.71 2.87 1.02
CA ALA A 73 1.65 1.46 1.35
C ALA A 73 0.74 1.15 2.55
N LEU A 74 0.10 -0.02 2.50
CA LEU A 74 -0.59 -0.60 3.64
C LEU A 74 0.44 -1.19 4.62
N ILE A 75 0.46 -0.64 5.83
CA ILE A 75 1.47 -0.95 6.85
C ILE A 75 0.94 -1.97 7.86
N GLY A 76 1.76 -2.98 8.16
CA GLY A 76 1.45 -3.93 9.22
C GLY A 76 2.48 -5.06 9.34
N ARG A 77 2.40 -5.90 10.38
CA ARG A 77 1.27 -6.02 11.34
C ARG A 77 1.12 -4.88 12.34
N VAL A 78 2.20 -4.16 12.63
CA VAL A 78 2.18 -2.98 13.51
C VAL A 78 2.81 -1.81 12.77
N GLY A 79 2.06 -0.71 12.68
CA GLY A 79 2.60 0.54 12.14
C GLY A 79 3.52 1.23 13.14
N ASN A 80 4.54 1.90 12.60
CA ASN A 80 5.58 2.59 13.36
C ASN A 80 6.47 1.60 14.16
N ARG A 81 7.10 2.08 15.24
CA ARG A 81 8.19 1.42 15.95
C ARG A 81 7.72 0.62 17.16
N ILE A 82 8.31 -0.56 17.34
CA ILE A 82 8.35 -1.27 18.61
C ILE A 82 9.78 -1.18 19.14
N ALA A 83 9.92 -0.58 20.32
CA ALA A 83 11.21 -0.33 20.97
C ALA A 83 11.99 -1.63 21.17
N ASN A 84 13.29 -1.58 20.89
CA ASN A 84 14.21 -2.73 20.97
C ASN A 84 13.83 -3.94 20.12
N GLY A 85 12.80 -3.85 19.26
CA GLY A 85 12.21 -5.01 18.60
C GLY A 85 11.68 -6.04 19.59
N GLU A 86 11.20 -5.62 20.76
CA GLU A 86 10.73 -6.52 21.80
C GLU A 86 9.36 -6.08 22.30
N CYS A 87 8.47 -7.04 22.52
CA CYS A 87 7.22 -6.81 23.23
C CYS A 87 6.83 -8.05 24.03
N THR A 88 5.93 -7.89 25.00
CA THR A 88 5.38 -9.00 25.77
C THR A 88 3.89 -9.11 25.48
N LEU A 89 3.47 -10.28 24.99
CA LEU A 89 2.07 -10.58 24.73
C LEU A 89 1.62 -11.71 25.65
N LYS A 90 0.64 -11.44 26.52
CA LYS A 90 0.11 -12.41 27.49
C LYS A 90 1.20 -13.09 28.33
N GLY A 91 2.19 -12.31 28.77
CA GLY A 91 3.32 -12.79 29.56
C GLY A 91 4.46 -13.45 28.77
N VAL A 92 4.31 -13.65 27.46
CA VAL A 92 5.37 -14.23 26.61
C VAL A 92 6.18 -13.11 25.95
N LYS A 93 7.51 -13.12 26.16
CA LYS A 93 8.43 -12.21 25.49
C LYS A 93 8.57 -12.62 24.01
N LEU A 94 8.39 -11.65 23.12
CA LEU A 94 8.57 -11.78 21.69
C LEU A 94 9.77 -10.95 21.25
N THR A 95 10.65 -11.55 20.44
CA THR A 95 11.74 -10.84 19.75
C THR A 95 11.36 -10.72 18.28
N LEU A 96 11.41 -9.50 17.77
CA LEU A 96 11.02 -9.10 16.43
C LEU A 96 12.26 -8.67 15.63
N ALA A 97 12.13 -8.66 14.31
CA ALA A 97 13.19 -8.14 13.44
C ALA A 97 13.47 -6.67 13.75
N LYS A 98 14.74 -6.30 13.94
CA LYS A 98 15.18 -4.91 14.16
C LYS A 98 15.63 -4.28 12.84
N ASN A 99 14.66 -4.01 11.97
CA ASN A 99 14.89 -3.53 10.60
C ASN A 99 15.25 -2.05 10.50
N GLU A 100 15.19 -1.29 11.60
CA GLU A 100 15.68 0.09 11.64
C GLU A 100 16.98 0.18 12.44
N ASN A 101 18.10 0.24 11.72
CA ASN A 101 19.45 0.38 12.27
C ASN A 101 19.83 -0.68 13.33
N GLY A 102 19.15 -1.84 13.35
CA GLY A 102 19.35 -2.86 14.38
C GLY A 102 18.79 -2.49 15.76
N ILE A 103 18.00 -1.40 15.87
CA ILE A 103 17.51 -0.88 17.14
C ILE A 103 16.03 -1.17 17.32
N THR A 104 15.18 -0.75 16.38
CA THR A 104 13.73 -0.88 16.49
C THR A 104 13.13 -1.80 15.44
N HIS A 105 11.97 -2.36 15.75
CA HIS A 105 11.11 -3.02 14.76
C HIS A 105 10.17 -1.98 14.17
N LEU A 106 10.31 -1.69 12.89
CA LEU A 106 9.59 -0.64 12.18
C LEU A 106 8.64 -1.27 11.15
N HIS A 107 7.38 -0.82 11.12
CA HIS A 107 6.43 -1.09 10.04
C HIS A 107 6.24 -2.57 9.67
N GLY A 108 6.31 -3.46 10.66
CA GLY A 108 6.12 -4.91 10.45
C GLY A 108 7.39 -5.70 10.16
N GLY A 109 8.56 -5.05 10.13
CA GLY A 109 9.87 -5.69 10.05
C GLY A 109 10.42 -5.80 8.62
N ASN A 110 11.26 -6.81 8.39
CA ASN A 110 11.96 -6.99 7.11
C ASN A 110 11.02 -7.25 5.92
N VAL A 111 9.87 -7.89 6.16
CA VAL A 111 8.86 -8.18 5.13
C VAL A 111 7.47 -7.92 5.74
N GLY A 112 7.09 -6.65 5.75
CA GLY A 112 5.79 -6.19 6.25
C GLY A 112 4.65 -6.42 5.25
N PHE A 113 3.46 -5.90 5.59
CA PHE A 113 2.30 -5.94 4.69
C PHE A 113 2.50 -5.19 3.37
N ASN A 114 3.38 -4.18 3.39
CA ASN A 114 3.78 -3.36 2.24
C ASN A 114 4.54 -4.13 1.16
N GLU A 115 4.94 -5.38 1.41
CA GLU A 115 5.63 -6.25 0.44
C GLU A 115 4.83 -7.52 0.12
N LYS A 116 3.57 -7.59 0.56
CA LYS A 116 2.70 -8.72 0.24
C LYS A 116 1.91 -8.46 -1.02
N LEU A 117 1.74 -9.49 -1.83
CA LEU A 117 0.76 -9.50 -2.91
C LEU A 117 -0.56 -9.98 -2.32
N TRP A 118 -1.58 -9.14 -2.35
CA TRP A 118 -2.88 -9.39 -1.74
C TRP A 118 -3.88 -9.95 -2.75
N ASP A 119 -4.76 -10.82 -2.27
CA ASP A 119 -5.97 -11.18 -2.99
C ASP A 119 -6.97 -10.03 -2.90
N VAL A 120 -7.62 -9.68 -4.02
CA VAL A 120 -8.55 -8.55 -4.09
C VAL A 120 -9.89 -9.03 -4.64
N THR A 121 -10.95 -8.68 -3.93
CA THR A 121 -12.33 -8.84 -4.39
C THR A 121 -12.94 -7.45 -4.56
N PRO A 122 -13.23 -7.01 -5.81
CA PRO A 122 -13.96 -5.77 -6.03
C PRO A 122 -15.36 -5.85 -5.44
N ILE A 123 -15.78 -4.82 -4.70
CA ILE A 123 -17.14 -4.70 -4.16
C ILE A 123 -17.74 -3.42 -4.75
N GLU A 124 -18.82 -3.58 -5.49
CA GLU A 124 -19.63 -2.44 -5.93
C GLU A 124 -20.62 -2.10 -4.81
N GLY A 125 -20.58 -0.86 -4.31
CA GLY A 125 -21.46 -0.42 -3.25
C GLY A 125 -21.32 1.07 -2.98
N ILE A 126 -22.42 1.69 -2.56
CA ILE A 126 -22.41 3.00 -1.90
C ILE A 126 -21.96 2.72 -0.46
N CYS A 127 -20.97 3.43 0.07
CA CYS A 127 -20.80 3.47 1.51
C CYS A 127 -22.10 4.03 2.09
N GLU A 128 -22.95 3.17 2.63
CA GLU A 128 -24.02 3.63 3.52
C GLU A 128 -23.30 4.13 4.77
N ASP A 129 -23.31 5.45 4.93
CA ASP A 129 -22.75 6.14 6.11
C ASP A 129 -23.43 5.67 7.40
#